data_AF-A0A368H760-F1
#
_entry.id   AF-A0A368H760-F1
#
_cell.length_a   1.000
_cell.length_b   1.000
_cell.length_c   1.000
_cell.angle_alpha   90.00
_cell.angle_beta   90.00
_cell.angle_gamma   90.00
#
_symmetry.space_group_name_H-M   'P 1'
#
loop_
_entity.id
_entity.type
_entity.pdbx_description
1 polymer ?
#
loop_
_entity_poly.entity_id
_entity_poly.type
_entity_poly.pdbx_seq_one_letter_code
_entity_poly.pdbx_strand_id
1 'polypeptide(L)'
;MDESQPFFKRKQYKVTKRQNPRAEDVLLEVPIESSRTRRSTSSQEKVFEALRIYLHYDDSVLELPAEKQLFVNSSLLPEAAGYWEKVLRVARANAPIRLRRWVQRSFEH
;
A
#
# COMPACT_ATOMS: atom_id res chain seq x y z
N MET A 1 -6.03 48.67 1.63
CA MET A 1 -4.97 47.63 1.65
C MET A 1 -4.96 47.08 3.05
N ASP A 2 -5.54 45.90 3.25
CA ASP A 2 -5.65 45.23 4.55
C ASP A 2 -5.01 43.85 4.38
N GLU A 3 -3.74 43.74 4.79
CA GLU A 3 -2.99 42.48 4.79
C GLU A 3 -3.18 41.79 6.14
N SER A 4 -4.28 41.05 6.25
CA SER A 4 -4.49 40.13 7.37
C SER A 4 -3.66 38.85 7.17
N GLN A 5 -2.44 38.82 7.71
CA GLN A 5 -1.61 37.62 7.82
C GLN A 5 -2.23 36.63 8.85
N PRO A 6 -2.46 35.35 8.51
CA PRO A 6 -3.00 34.40 9.47
C PRO A 6 -1.97 34.01 10.53
N PHE A 7 -2.26 34.40 11.78
CA PHE A 7 -1.54 34.01 12.99
C PHE A 7 -1.70 32.51 13.26
N PHE A 8 -0.79 31.70 12.74
CA PHE A 8 -0.72 30.28 13.10
C PHE A 8 -0.21 30.13 14.53
N LYS A 9 -1.13 30.12 15.51
CA LYS A 9 -0.82 29.67 16.87
C LYS A 9 -0.40 28.21 16.82
N ARG A 10 0.90 27.94 16.97
CA ARG A 10 1.40 26.59 17.26
C ARG A 10 0.80 26.15 18.59
N LYS A 11 -0.08 25.15 18.56
CA LYS A 11 -0.53 24.45 19.77
C LYS A 11 0.68 23.73 20.34
N GLN A 12 1.19 24.23 21.47
CA GLN A 12 2.18 23.54 22.27
C GLN A 12 1.52 22.32 22.92
N TYR A 13 1.89 21.11 22.50
CA TYR A 13 1.44 19.89 23.17
C TYR A 13 2.33 19.67 24.40
N LYS A 14 1.72 19.61 25.58
CA LYS A 14 2.41 19.28 26.84
C LYS A 14 2.85 17.82 26.78
N VAL A 15 4.16 17.58 26.72
CA VAL A 15 4.72 16.22 26.86
C VAL A 15 4.54 15.79 28.32
N THR A 16 3.63 14.84 28.56
CA THR A 16 3.45 14.23 29.88
C THR A 16 4.40 13.04 30.03
N LYS A 17 5.00 12.89 31.22
CA LYS A 17 5.70 11.65 31.58
C LYS A 17 4.66 10.53 31.62
N ARG A 18 4.77 9.53 30.75
CA ARG A 18 3.87 8.37 30.72
C ARG A 18 4.07 7.58 32.02
N GLN A 19 3.09 7.60 32.91
CA GLN A 19 3.01 6.65 34.02
C GLN A 19 2.03 5.55 33.61
N ASN A 20 2.38 4.30 33.89
CA ASN A 20 1.45 3.20 33.71
C ASN A 20 0.29 3.38 34.71
N PRO A 21 -0.97 3.25 34.27
CA PRO A 21 -2.12 3.36 35.16
C PRO A 21 -2.04 2.29 36.24
N ARG A 22 -2.51 2.63 37.45
CA ARG A 22 -2.69 1.63 38.50
C ARG A 22 -3.95 0.81 38.20
N ALA A 23 -4.09 -0.36 38.81
CA ALA A 23 -5.19 -1.27 38.51
C ALA A 23 -6.56 -0.62 38.76
N GLU A 24 -6.64 0.24 39.76
CA GLU A 24 -7.82 1.04 40.12
C GLU A 24 -8.20 2.10 39.07
N ASP A 25 -7.25 2.55 38.23
CA ASP A 25 -7.49 3.54 37.17
C ASP A 25 -7.95 2.90 35.86
N VAL A 26 -7.96 1.56 35.78
CA VAL A 26 -8.36 0.80 34.60
C VAL A 26 -9.87 0.60 34.64
N LEU A 27 -10.60 1.38 33.85
CA LEU A 27 -12.01 1.12 33.57
C LEU A 27 -12.13 -0.06 32.60
N LEU A 28 -12.43 -1.26 33.10
CA LEU A 28 -12.60 -2.46 32.26
C LEU A 28 -13.87 -2.40 31.40
N GLU A 29 -14.91 -1.75 31.91
CA GLU A 29 -16.22 -1.69 31.26
C GLU A 29 -16.40 -0.34 30.58
N VAL A 30 -15.85 -0.23 29.38
CA VAL A 30 -16.27 0.80 28.42
C VAL A 30 -17.51 0.25 27.72
N PRO A 31 -18.68 0.93 27.76
CA PRO A 31 -19.79 0.58 26.90
C PRO A 31 -19.33 0.67 25.44
N ILE A 32 -19.09 -0.47 24.82
CA ILE A 32 -18.75 -0.53 23.41
C ILE A 32 -20.09 -0.49 22.68
N GLU A 33 -20.47 0.67 22.15
CA GLU A 33 -21.60 0.71 21.19
C GLU A 33 -21.38 -0.40 20.15
N SER A 34 -22.40 -1.24 19.96
CA SER A 34 -22.35 -2.34 19.01
C SER A 34 -21.85 -1.81 17.66
N SER A 35 -20.77 -2.43 17.18
CA SER A 35 -20.04 -2.14 15.95
C SER A 35 -20.85 -1.28 14.97
N ARG A 36 -20.47 0.00 14.85
CA ARG A 36 -20.97 0.87 13.78
C ARG A 36 -20.78 0.10 12.48
N THR A 37 -21.88 -0.37 11.87
CA THR A 37 -21.85 -1.07 10.59
C THR A 37 -21.22 -0.11 9.60
N ARG A 38 -19.91 -0.24 9.38
CA ARG A 38 -19.28 0.40 8.23
C ARG A 38 -20.05 -0.17 7.05
N ARG A 39 -20.75 0.69 6.31
CA ARG A 39 -21.35 0.34 5.02
C ARG A 39 -20.26 -0.34 4.21
N SER A 40 -20.29 -1.68 4.16
CA SER A 40 -19.61 -2.43 3.13
C SER A 40 -20.34 -2.05 1.85
N THR A 41 -19.73 -1.21 1.02
CA THR A 41 -20.35 -0.74 -0.21
C THR A 41 -20.44 -1.79 -1.31
N SER A 42 -20.39 -3.09 -0.97
CA SER A 42 -20.75 -4.16 -1.89
C SER A 42 -20.93 -5.47 -1.13
N SER A 43 -22.18 -5.91 -1.01
CA SER A 43 -22.58 -7.28 -0.71
C SER A 43 -22.34 -8.20 -1.91
N GLN A 44 -21.24 -8.01 -2.63
CA GLN A 44 -20.82 -8.92 -3.68
C GLN A 44 -19.76 -9.84 -3.11
N GLU A 45 -20.01 -11.14 -3.22
CA GLU A 45 -19.08 -12.19 -2.83
C GLU A 45 -17.72 -11.92 -3.49
N LYS A 46 -16.68 -11.75 -2.66
CA LYS A 46 -15.34 -11.44 -3.17
C LYS A 46 -14.77 -12.72 -3.76
N VAL A 47 -14.77 -12.81 -5.08
CA VAL A 47 -14.06 -13.87 -5.81
C VAL A 47 -12.56 -13.58 -5.73
N PHE A 48 -11.81 -14.53 -5.20
CA PHE A 48 -10.36 -14.48 -5.13
C PHE A 48 -9.76 -15.29 -6.26
N GLU A 49 -8.82 -14.70 -6.98
CA GLU A 49 -8.18 -15.33 -8.15
C GLU A 49 -6.66 -15.30 -8.00
N ALA A 50 -5.96 -16.03 -8.87
CA ALA A 50 -4.50 -15.97 -8.92
C ALA A 50 -4.03 -14.53 -9.18
N LEU A 51 -2.93 -14.14 -8.53
CA LEU A 51 -2.28 -12.86 -8.78
C LEU A 51 -1.78 -12.82 -10.25
N ARG A 52 -1.91 -11.67 -10.90
CA ARG A 52 -1.42 -11.42 -12.26
C ARG A 52 -0.28 -10.42 -12.20
N ILE A 53 0.91 -10.81 -12.64
CA ILE A 53 2.11 -9.95 -12.59
C ILE A 53 2.55 -9.63 -14.02
N TYR A 54 2.71 -8.34 -14.32
CA TYR A 54 3.30 -7.87 -15.57
C TYR A 54 4.69 -7.31 -15.27
N LEU A 55 5.71 -7.90 -15.90
CA LEU A 55 7.09 -7.45 -15.76
C LEU A 55 7.41 -6.42 -16.85
N HIS A 56 8.06 -5.34 -16.44
CA HIS A 56 8.59 -4.31 -17.34
C HIS A 56 10.01 -4.00 -16.87
N TYR A 57 10.95 -4.03 -17.80
CA TYR A 57 12.36 -3.76 -17.54
C TYR A 57 12.66 -2.33 -17.94
N ASP A 58 13.45 -1.65 -17.13
CA ASP A 58 14.04 -0.37 -17.47
C ASP A 58 15.36 -0.55 -18.22
N ASP A 59 15.87 0.54 -18.78
CA ASP A 59 17.07 0.53 -19.62
C ASP A 59 18.32 0.05 -18.85
N SER A 60 18.31 0.12 -17.51
CA SER A 60 19.42 -0.36 -16.68
C SER A 60 19.68 -1.87 -16.83
N VAL A 61 18.66 -2.65 -17.20
CA VAL A 61 18.83 -4.08 -17.51
C VAL A 61 19.60 -4.26 -18.81
N LEU A 62 19.42 -3.37 -19.78
CA LEU A 62 20.14 -3.40 -21.06
C LEU A 62 21.62 -3.02 -20.91
N GLU A 63 22.00 -2.34 -19.83
CA GLU A 63 23.39 -1.98 -19.52
C GLU A 63 24.17 -3.12 -18.87
N LEU A 64 23.50 -4.20 -18.45
CA LEU A 64 24.17 -5.34 -17.82
C LEU A 64 24.98 -6.16 -18.84
N PRO A 65 26.02 -6.91 -18.40
CA PRO A 65 26.64 -7.92 -19.24
C PRO A 65 25.60 -8.94 -19.75
N ALA A 66 25.77 -9.41 -21.00
CA ALA A 66 24.79 -10.26 -21.68
C ALA A 66 24.38 -11.52 -20.88
N GLU A 67 25.33 -12.13 -20.17
CA GLU A 67 25.08 -13.27 -19.28
C GLU A 67 24.09 -12.93 -18.17
N LYS A 68 24.25 -11.75 -17.54
CA LYS A 68 23.35 -11.27 -16.49
C LYS A 68 21.98 -10.90 -17.06
N GLN A 69 21.93 -10.27 -18.23
CA GLN A 69 20.66 -9.99 -18.90
C GLN A 69 19.88 -11.27 -19.18
N LEU A 70 20.55 -12.28 -19.74
CA LEU A 70 19.94 -13.57 -20.03
C LEU A 70 19.42 -14.21 -18.75
N PHE A 71 20.22 -14.24 -17.69
CA PHE A 71 19.80 -14.80 -16.39
C PHE A 71 18.57 -14.09 -15.81
N VAL A 72 18.56 -12.76 -15.82
CA VAL A 72 17.43 -11.95 -15.32
C VAL A 72 16.16 -12.22 -16.12
N ASN A 73 16.28 -12.24 -17.45
CA ASN A 73 15.14 -12.34 -18.37
C ASN A 73 14.56 -13.75 -18.49
N SER A 74 15.38 -14.79 -18.31
CA SER A 74 14.99 -16.19 -18.54
C SER A 74 14.72 -16.98 -17.27
N SER A 75 15.33 -16.62 -16.14
CA SER A 75 15.28 -17.42 -14.92
C SER A 75 14.81 -16.58 -13.74
N LEU A 76 15.61 -15.61 -13.29
CA LEU A 76 15.42 -14.99 -11.97
C LEU A 76 14.04 -14.35 -11.80
N LEU A 77 13.67 -13.40 -12.67
CA LEU A 77 12.42 -12.66 -12.52
C LEU A 77 11.19 -13.47 -12.95
N PRO A 78 11.21 -14.24 -14.06
CA PRO A 78 10.10 -15.11 -14.42
C PRO A 78 9.77 -16.15 -13.32
N GLU A 79 10.79 -16.76 -12.71
CA GLU A 79 10.58 -17.76 -11.65
C GLU A 79 9.99 -17.12 -10.39
N ALA A 80 10.55 -15.99 -9.96
CA ALA A 80 10.05 -15.26 -8.80
C ALA A 80 8.60 -14.79 -9.02
N ALA A 81 8.28 -14.26 -10.20
CA ALA A 81 6.91 -13.88 -10.55
C ALA A 81 5.98 -15.09 -10.52
N GLY A 82 6.38 -16.19 -11.18
CA GLY A 82 5.58 -17.42 -11.22
C GLY A 82 5.32 -18.05 -9.85
N TYR A 83 6.25 -17.93 -8.91
CA TYR A 83 6.03 -18.34 -7.51
C TYR A 83 4.89 -17.53 -6.87
N TRP A 84 4.94 -16.20 -6.97
CA TRP A 84 3.95 -15.32 -6.35
C TRP A 84 2.56 -15.42 -7.01
N GLU A 85 2.49 -15.61 -8.32
CA GLU A 85 1.23 -15.86 -9.04
C GLU A 85 0.52 -17.12 -8.52
N LYS A 86 1.29 -18.17 -8.21
CA LYS A 86 0.75 -19.43 -7.68
C LYS A 86 0.31 -19.32 -6.23
N VAL A 87 1.14 -18.71 -5.39
CA VAL A 87 0.95 -18.66 -3.93
C VAL A 87 -0.14 -17.68 -3.50
N LEU A 88 -0.28 -16.55 -4.20
CA LEU A 88 -1.20 -15.50 -3.78
C LEU A 88 -2.59 -15.63 -4.43
N ARG A 89 -3.60 -15.26 -3.65
CA ARG A 89 -5.00 -15.14 -4.09
C ARG A 89 -5.49 -13.73 -3.79
N VAL A 90 -5.99 -13.03 -4.80
CA VAL A 90 -6.29 -11.60 -4.73
C VAL A 90 -7.72 -11.34 -5.21
N ALA A 91 -8.42 -10.46 -4.50
CA ALA A 91 -9.73 -10.00 -4.94
C ALA A 91 -9.59 -9.13 -6.19
N ARG A 92 -10.45 -9.34 -7.20
CA ARG A 92 -10.42 -8.52 -8.41
C ARG A 92 -10.67 -7.04 -8.08
N ALA A 93 -9.89 -6.18 -8.74
CA ALA A 93 -10.20 -4.76 -8.76
C ALA A 93 -11.38 -4.52 -9.71
N ASN A 94 -12.44 -3.87 -9.21
CA ASN A 94 -13.63 -3.56 -10.01
C ASN A 94 -13.39 -2.46 -11.06
N ALA A 95 -12.22 -1.81 -11.03
CA ALA A 95 -11.84 -0.75 -11.95
C ALA A 95 -10.34 -0.84 -12.29
N PRO A 96 -9.90 -0.36 -13.47
CA PRO A 96 -8.49 -0.27 -13.81
C PRO A 96 -7.72 0.56 -12.79
N ILE A 97 -6.58 0.03 -12.32
CA ILE A 97 -5.70 0.74 -11.38
C ILE A 97 -4.89 1.76 -12.18
N ARG A 98 -5.16 3.05 -11.98
CA ARG A 98 -4.31 4.12 -12.52
C ARG A 98 -3.12 4.34 -11.59
N LEU A 99 -1.92 4.03 -12.08
CA LEU A 99 -0.68 4.33 -11.39
C LEU A 99 -0.45 5.85 -11.41
N ARG A 100 -0.57 6.50 -10.25
CA ARG A 100 -0.42 7.98 -10.13
C ARG A 100 1.00 8.43 -9.84
N ARG A 101 1.90 7.52 -9.45
CA ARG A 101 3.32 7.80 -9.30
C ARG A 101 3.99 7.55 -10.65
N TRP A 102 4.65 8.58 -11.19
CA TRP A 102 5.43 8.51 -12.41
C TRP A 102 6.58 7.52 -12.18
N VAL A 103 6.42 6.28 -12.64
CA VAL A 103 7.58 5.52 -13.11
C VAL A 103 7.94 6.16 -14.45
N GLN A 104 9.20 6.55 -14.60
CA GLN A 104 9.66 7.22 -15.82
C GLN A 104 9.25 6.40 -17.04
N ARG A 105 8.67 7.12 -17.99
CA ARG A 105 7.98 6.63 -19.18
C ARG A 105 8.97 5.87 -20.08
N SER A 106 8.83 4.55 -20.15
CA SER A 106 9.37 3.74 -21.25
C SER A 106 8.23 2.89 -21.83
N PHE A 107 7.25 3.56 -22.43
CA PHE A 107 6.24 2.95 -23.29
C PHE A 107 6.33 3.69 -24.63
N GLU A 108 7.26 3.27 -25.47
CA GLU A 108 7.25 3.53 -26.91
C GLU A 108 7.48 2.20 -27.64
N HIS A 109 6.83 2.08 -28.79
CA HIS A 109 6.32 0.88 -29.45
C HIS A 109 7.37 -0.08 -30.04
#